data_AF-A0A0F2R6H0-F1
#
_entry.id   AF-A0A0F2R6H0-F1
#
_cell.length_a   1.000
_cell.length_b   1.000
_cell.length_c   1.000
_cell.angle_alpha   90.00
_cell.angle_beta   90.00
_cell.angle_gamma   90.00
#
_symmetry.space_group_name_H-M   'P 1'
#
loop_
_entity.id
_entity.type
_entity.pdbx_description
1 polymer ?
#
loop_
_entity_poly.entity_id
_entity_poly.type
_entity_poly.pdbx_seq_one_letter_code
_entity_poly.pdbx_strand_id
1 'polypeptide(L)'
;MGDRMVDLLLVEPPVSHPVALSGACRAAALQLRQVGVRTELLHAGRDYLDYVMTPEVLRNLLDQSHRRSTPGAQDHDPHPGALAFETLNEKHLFDGQVYTPERLFSDDLVDPLTAVKILQRIDMTFSLVSHAYAPAIVDRRSFGDPTLQRAADLAGWLEDNARNPFREYALARCVTCDPPARCERIIFVIRTPGQIAGALSMAKVWRDRMPAAIMALCSADGRQEAVAHQILGLDTQRLPPYFDNWLQKVRKVLNETSASESDPAIHGLWQGKSPTAAPPLFARLAPESMQALLDGLPQGQSRTLIWQNPAGALPEITAQLYRATKAGCWNHLVLPDTFEQPLIEALVRFAKANPNIIHSWSCNSGPLSAYSDVRTLYPSGNPAYGATRPLPGMPLWQRLQDPLYLNTYVDRLGANILARMYLLEDDRLHEVGSQMTFSFVPPAQLPPGHLDEIVRMVEAGGSVQPQWVRHNLERAFLIGYVEENGVIVGNSSLKHPRKEYIQAVSAQSGLDLSNYLERGYTSVRPEYRSLGVGARLLAGLTQRAGGHKIFSIIAEDNVATQKMAIRNRTRPVATFYSERSGKTMSVWIPEEMLEDK
;
A
#
# COMPACT_ATOMS: atom_id res chain seq x y z
N MET A 1 -49.62 10.92 7.24
CA MET A 1 -48.43 10.35 6.57
C MET A 1 -48.74 8.90 6.26
N GLY A 2 -49.00 8.54 5.01
CA GLY A 2 -49.22 7.15 4.62
C GLY A 2 -47.91 6.39 4.74
N ASP A 3 -47.90 5.31 5.52
CA ASP A 3 -46.72 4.53 5.84
C ASP A 3 -46.15 3.92 4.55
N ARG A 4 -45.02 4.46 4.07
CA ARG A 4 -44.37 3.97 2.85
C ARG A 4 -43.63 2.69 3.21
N MET A 5 -44.35 1.57 3.16
CA MET A 5 -43.79 0.22 3.33
C MET A 5 -42.65 -0.01 2.35
N VAL A 6 -41.52 -0.57 2.79
CA VAL A 6 -40.37 -0.89 1.92
C VAL A 6 -40.54 -2.32 1.43
N ASP A 7 -40.26 -2.59 0.16
CA ASP A 7 -40.50 -3.94 -0.40
C ASP A 7 -39.35 -4.91 -0.09
N LEU A 8 -38.12 -4.38 0.01
CA LEU A 8 -36.88 -5.15 0.17
C LEU A 8 -35.77 -4.31 0.82
N LEU A 9 -35.11 -4.89 1.84
CA LEU A 9 -33.88 -4.37 2.42
C LEU A 9 -32.67 -5.12 1.85
N LEU A 10 -31.75 -4.41 1.22
CA LEU A 10 -30.44 -4.95 0.84
C LEU A 10 -29.43 -4.59 1.93
N VAL A 11 -28.78 -5.60 2.48
CA VAL A 11 -27.79 -5.44 3.55
C VAL A 11 -26.41 -5.75 2.97
N GLU A 12 -25.52 -4.78 3.04
CA GLU A 12 -24.09 -5.05 2.91
C GLU A 12 -23.53 -5.36 4.30
N PRO A 13 -23.09 -6.60 4.57
CA PRO A 13 -22.70 -7.02 5.91
C PRO A 13 -21.53 -6.22 6.51
N PRO A 14 -21.26 -6.38 7.82
CA PRO A 14 -20.05 -5.88 8.46
C PRO A 14 -18.81 -6.30 7.69
N VAL A 15 -17.68 -5.63 7.96
CA VAL A 15 -16.40 -5.89 7.29
C VAL A 15 -16.37 -5.45 5.81
N SER A 16 -17.38 -4.69 5.37
CA SER A 16 -17.28 -3.82 4.20
C SER A 16 -16.54 -2.54 4.54
N HIS A 17 -16.02 -1.85 3.51
CA HIS A 17 -15.40 -0.54 3.66
C HIS A 17 -16.32 0.42 4.45
N PRO A 18 -15.92 0.98 5.60
CA PRO A 18 -16.84 1.68 6.51
C PRO A 18 -17.44 2.98 5.95
N VAL A 19 -16.94 3.43 4.80
CA VAL A 19 -17.28 4.73 4.21
C VAL A 19 -18.00 4.56 2.88
N ALA A 20 -18.09 3.36 2.33
CA ALA A 20 -18.70 3.22 1.02
C ALA A 20 -19.40 1.89 0.90
N LEU A 21 -20.71 1.98 0.63
CA LEU A 21 -21.44 0.85 0.09
C LEU A 21 -20.80 0.38 -1.22
N SER A 22 -20.72 -0.92 -1.42
CA SER A 22 -20.19 -1.49 -2.66
C SER A 22 -21.01 -1.14 -3.90
N GLY A 23 -20.36 -1.21 -5.06
CA GLY A 23 -21.02 -1.09 -6.36
C GLY A 23 -22.00 -2.18 -6.62
N ALA A 24 -21.69 -3.40 -6.20
CA ALA A 24 -22.61 -4.51 -6.29
C ALA A 24 -23.93 -4.20 -5.56
N CYS A 25 -23.88 -3.75 -4.31
CA CYS A 25 -25.08 -3.47 -3.52
C CYS A 25 -25.90 -2.32 -4.13
N ARG A 26 -25.26 -1.22 -4.57
CA ARG A 26 -25.95 -0.09 -5.21
C ARG A 26 -26.51 -0.44 -6.58
N ALA A 27 -25.77 -1.17 -7.40
CA ALA A 27 -26.20 -1.59 -8.73
C ALA A 27 -27.36 -2.58 -8.63
N ALA A 28 -27.32 -3.50 -7.65
CA ALA A 28 -28.44 -4.40 -7.34
C ALA A 28 -29.68 -3.60 -6.95
N ALA A 29 -29.55 -2.63 -6.05
CA ALA A 29 -30.66 -1.73 -5.68
C ALA A 29 -31.25 -1.00 -6.89
N LEU A 30 -30.39 -0.50 -7.79
CA LEU A 30 -30.81 0.21 -9.00
C LEU A 30 -31.56 -0.72 -9.97
N GLN A 31 -31.03 -1.92 -10.25
CA GLN A 31 -31.69 -2.89 -11.12
C GLN A 31 -33.05 -3.34 -10.56
N LEU A 32 -33.16 -3.49 -9.25
CA LEU A 32 -34.42 -3.83 -8.59
C LEU A 32 -35.44 -2.68 -8.67
N ARG A 33 -34.99 -1.43 -8.49
CA ARG A 33 -35.85 -0.23 -8.66
C ARG A 33 -36.37 -0.08 -10.09
N GLN A 34 -35.57 -0.45 -11.10
CA GLN A 34 -35.99 -0.44 -12.51
C GLN A 34 -37.14 -1.40 -12.80
N VAL A 35 -37.30 -2.47 -12.01
CA VAL A 35 -38.43 -3.41 -12.11
C VAL A 35 -39.52 -3.14 -11.07
N GLY A 36 -39.54 -1.93 -10.49
CA GLY A 36 -40.59 -1.46 -9.58
C GLY A 36 -40.44 -1.87 -8.12
N VAL A 37 -39.33 -2.49 -7.72
CA VAL A 37 -39.10 -2.89 -6.32
C VAL A 37 -38.55 -1.71 -5.52
N ARG A 38 -39.22 -1.32 -4.43
CA ARG A 38 -38.72 -0.29 -3.53
C ARG A 38 -37.66 -0.88 -2.61
N THR A 39 -36.41 -0.50 -2.85
CA THR A 39 -35.25 -1.00 -2.11
C THR A 39 -34.71 0.04 -1.13
N GLU A 40 -34.39 -0.40 0.08
CA GLU A 40 -33.54 0.31 1.02
C GLU A 40 -32.17 -0.39 1.14
N LEU A 41 -31.15 0.39 1.51
CA LEU A 41 -29.77 -0.08 1.66
C LEU A 41 -29.35 0.08 3.12
N LEU A 42 -28.89 -0.99 3.74
CA LEU A 42 -28.21 -0.96 5.03
C LEU A 42 -26.71 -1.20 4.83
N HIS A 43 -25.91 -0.24 5.28
CA HIS A 43 -24.46 -0.36 5.31
C HIS A 43 -24.00 -0.87 6.67
N ALA A 44 -24.05 -2.19 6.88
CA ALA A 44 -23.72 -2.77 8.18
C ALA A 44 -22.22 -2.64 8.54
N GLY A 45 -21.32 -2.49 7.55
CA GLY A 45 -19.91 -2.12 7.80
C GLY A 45 -19.75 -0.79 8.51
N ARG A 46 -20.45 0.26 8.03
CA ARG A 46 -20.48 1.57 8.71
C ARG A 46 -21.15 1.48 10.07
N ASP A 47 -22.36 0.90 10.13
CA ASP A 47 -23.11 0.83 11.40
C ASP A 47 -22.38 0.01 12.47
N TYR A 48 -21.61 -1.01 12.06
CA TYR A 48 -20.71 -1.76 12.93
C TYR A 48 -19.55 -0.91 13.44
N LEU A 49 -18.91 -0.11 12.59
CA LEU A 49 -17.88 0.85 13.02
C LEU A 49 -18.46 1.81 14.07
N ASP A 50 -19.63 2.38 13.80
CA ASP A 50 -20.31 3.32 14.69
C ASP A 50 -20.60 2.67 16.05
N TYR A 51 -21.01 1.40 16.04
CA TYR A 51 -21.24 0.60 17.24
C TYR A 51 -19.96 0.37 18.04
N VAL A 52 -18.88 -0.12 17.42
CA VAL A 52 -17.63 -0.43 18.14
C VAL A 52 -16.90 0.82 18.63
N MET A 53 -17.16 1.98 18.03
CA MET A 53 -16.61 3.27 18.47
C MET A 53 -17.39 3.91 19.62
N THR A 54 -18.52 3.32 20.06
CA THR A 54 -19.21 3.84 21.25
C THR A 54 -18.34 3.69 22.51
N PRO A 55 -18.35 4.67 23.44
CA PRO A 55 -17.51 4.59 24.64
C PRO A 55 -17.74 3.34 25.50
N GLU A 56 -18.99 2.86 25.56
CA GLU A 56 -19.35 1.64 26.28
C GLU A 56 -18.72 0.40 25.64
N VAL A 57 -18.86 0.24 24.32
CA VAL A 57 -18.30 -0.92 23.62
C VAL A 57 -16.77 -0.89 23.67
N LEU A 58 -16.13 0.28 23.47
CA LEU A 58 -14.68 0.41 23.60
C LEU A 58 -14.16 -0.02 24.97
N ARG A 59 -14.83 0.39 26.06
CA ARG A 59 -14.47 -0.05 27.43
C ARG A 59 -14.61 -1.56 27.59
N ASN A 60 -15.70 -2.15 27.10
CA ASN A 60 -15.90 -3.59 27.17
C ASN A 60 -14.83 -4.36 26.38
N LEU A 61 -14.43 -3.85 25.20
CA LEU A 61 -13.36 -4.44 24.39
C LEU A 61 -12.00 -4.35 25.10
N LEU A 62 -11.70 -3.23 25.76
CA LEU A 62 -10.49 -3.06 26.58
C LEU A 62 -10.46 -4.05 27.74
N ASP A 63 -11.56 -4.17 28.49
CA ASP A 63 -11.66 -5.13 29.60
C ASP A 63 -11.47 -6.57 29.12
N GLN A 64 -12.10 -6.94 28.01
CA GLN A 64 -11.97 -8.26 27.41
C GLN A 64 -10.54 -8.53 26.92
N SER A 65 -9.91 -7.52 26.33
CA SER A 65 -8.50 -7.53 25.91
C SER A 65 -7.57 -7.80 27.09
N HIS A 66 -7.72 -7.05 28.19
CA HIS A 66 -6.89 -7.21 29.39
C HIS A 66 -7.04 -8.58 30.05
N ARG A 67 -8.26 -9.14 30.11
CA ARG A 67 -8.49 -10.49 30.66
C ARG A 67 -7.69 -11.55 29.89
N ARG A 68 -7.54 -11.38 28.57
CA ARG A 68 -6.81 -12.31 27.70
C ARG A 68 -5.28 -12.16 27.80
N SER A 69 -4.76 -10.97 28.10
CA SER A 69 -3.31 -10.71 28.25
C SER A 69 -2.70 -11.26 29.56
N THR A 70 -3.47 -11.94 30.41
CA THR A 70 -2.97 -12.44 31.70
C THR A 70 -1.88 -13.52 31.48
N PRO A 71 -0.69 -13.40 32.11
CA PRO A 71 0.45 -14.29 31.86
C PRO A 71 0.10 -15.78 32.07
N GLY A 72 0.19 -16.58 30.99
CA GLY A 72 -0.14 -18.02 31.00
C GLY A 72 -0.86 -18.51 29.73
N ALA A 73 -1.43 -17.59 28.94
CA ALA A 73 -1.99 -17.90 27.62
C ALA A 73 -0.90 -17.82 26.53
N GLN A 74 -0.29 -18.97 26.25
CA GLN A 74 0.63 -19.39 25.16
C GLN A 74 1.01 -18.42 24.01
N ASP A 75 2.32 -18.31 23.77
CA ASP A 75 3.17 -18.48 22.55
C ASP A 75 2.62 -18.36 21.11
N HIS A 76 1.41 -17.86 20.88
CA HIS A 76 0.93 -17.60 19.52
C HIS A 76 1.55 -16.32 18.96
N ASP A 77 2.09 -16.46 17.75
CA ASP A 77 2.76 -15.45 16.92
C ASP A 77 2.27 -14.03 17.25
N PRO A 78 3.13 -13.14 17.80
CA PRO A 78 2.71 -11.83 18.27
C PRO A 78 2.03 -11.11 17.11
N HIS A 79 0.70 -10.99 17.24
CA HIS A 79 -0.07 -10.25 16.25
C HIS A 79 0.55 -8.86 16.16
N PRO A 80 0.82 -8.30 14.97
CA PRO A 80 1.34 -6.94 14.82
C PRO A 80 0.56 -5.88 15.61
N GLY A 81 -0.72 -6.15 15.90
CA GLY A 81 -1.57 -5.32 16.76
C GLY A 81 -1.30 -5.43 18.27
N ALA A 82 -0.67 -6.49 18.76
CA ALA A 82 -0.31 -6.66 20.18
C ALA A 82 0.75 -5.63 20.62
N LEU A 83 1.75 -5.37 19.78
CA LEU A 83 2.74 -4.30 20.00
C LEU A 83 2.09 -2.91 19.98
N ALA A 84 1.08 -2.69 19.14
CA ALA A 84 0.32 -1.45 19.14
C ALA A 84 -0.56 -1.30 20.40
N PHE A 85 -1.05 -2.42 20.95
CA PHE A 85 -1.89 -2.44 22.14
C PHE A 85 -1.16 -2.03 23.42
N GLU A 86 0.11 -2.42 23.60
CA GLU A 86 0.89 -1.98 24.76
C GLU A 86 1.12 -0.45 24.78
N THR A 87 1.06 0.19 23.61
CA THR A 87 1.18 1.65 23.46
C THR A 87 -0.16 2.41 23.44
N LEU A 88 -1.27 1.68 23.44
CA LEU A 88 -2.62 2.25 23.40
C LEU A 88 -2.98 2.83 24.77
N ASN A 89 -2.59 4.08 24.99
CA ASN A 89 -3.07 4.85 26.14
C ASN A 89 -4.59 5.04 26.00
N GLU A 90 -5.37 4.62 27.00
CA GLU A 90 -6.83 4.84 27.07
C GLU A 90 -7.19 6.30 26.73
N LYS A 91 -6.33 7.24 27.14
CA LYS A 91 -6.45 8.64 26.82
C LYS A 91 -6.58 8.88 25.31
N HIS A 92 -5.82 8.21 24.45
CA HIS A 92 -5.94 8.42 22.99
C HIS A 92 -7.22 7.81 22.38
N LEU A 93 -7.82 6.79 23.00
CA LEU A 93 -9.08 6.22 22.52
C LEU A 93 -10.28 7.12 22.87
N PHE A 94 -10.24 7.73 24.06
CA PHE A 94 -11.35 8.50 24.63
C PHE A 94 -11.18 10.02 24.57
N ASP A 95 -9.96 10.58 24.64
CA ASP A 95 -9.67 12.00 24.42
C ASP A 95 -9.52 12.29 22.94
N GLY A 96 -10.64 12.66 22.34
CA GLY A 96 -10.68 13.25 21.01
C GLY A 96 -12.08 13.79 20.76
N GLN A 97 -12.20 14.79 19.89
CA GLN A 97 -13.51 15.17 19.34
C GLN A 97 -14.25 13.87 18.95
N VAL A 98 -15.53 13.79 19.34
CA VAL A 98 -16.40 12.66 18.98
C VAL A 98 -16.24 12.46 17.49
N TYR A 99 -15.63 11.33 17.14
CA TYR A 99 -15.44 11.00 15.75
C TYR A 99 -16.80 10.65 15.21
N THR A 100 -17.28 11.47 14.29
CA THR A 100 -18.51 11.22 13.56
C THR A 100 -18.09 10.66 12.21
N PRO A 101 -18.44 9.41 11.86
CA PRO A 101 -18.19 8.78 10.55
C PRO A 101 -18.52 9.69 9.38
N GLU A 102 -19.43 10.65 9.55
CA GLU A 102 -19.75 11.74 8.63
C GLU A 102 -18.52 12.53 8.16
N ARG A 103 -17.46 12.63 8.98
CA ARG A 103 -16.21 13.32 8.60
C ARG A 103 -15.45 12.58 7.50
N LEU A 104 -15.63 11.25 7.38
CA LEU A 104 -15.12 10.46 6.25
C LEU A 104 -15.82 10.80 4.93
N PHE A 105 -16.86 11.61 4.97
CA PHE A 105 -17.60 12.05 3.80
C PHE A 105 -17.53 13.56 3.61
N SER A 106 -16.73 14.23 4.45
CA SER A 106 -16.57 15.67 4.42
C SER A 106 -15.34 16.09 3.63
N ASP A 107 -15.29 17.37 3.30
CA ASP A 107 -14.10 18.01 2.71
C ASP A 107 -12.87 17.91 3.63
N ASP A 108 -13.00 17.51 4.91
CA ASP A 108 -11.86 17.27 5.81
C ASP A 108 -10.93 16.16 5.29
N LEU A 109 -11.41 15.23 4.46
CA LEU A 109 -10.57 14.25 3.77
C LEU A 109 -9.76 14.85 2.60
N VAL A 110 -9.81 16.16 2.41
CA VAL A 110 -8.85 16.88 1.56
C VAL A 110 -7.49 16.98 2.24
N ASP A 111 -7.46 17.13 3.57
CA ASP A 111 -6.21 17.18 4.32
C ASP A 111 -5.68 15.75 4.60
N PRO A 112 -4.51 15.37 4.02
CA PRO A 112 -3.97 14.04 4.23
C PRO A 112 -3.71 13.72 5.70
N LEU A 113 -3.35 14.72 6.51
CA LEU A 113 -3.07 14.48 7.92
C LEU A 113 -4.33 14.14 8.71
N THR A 114 -5.41 14.88 8.49
CA THR A 114 -6.72 14.59 9.08
C THR A 114 -7.21 13.20 8.66
N ALA A 115 -7.10 12.84 7.38
CA ALA A 115 -7.45 11.50 6.91
C ALA A 115 -6.62 10.40 7.60
N VAL A 116 -5.30 10.58 7.71
CA VAL A 116 -4.42 9.63 8.40
C VAL A 116 -4.84 9.42 9.85
N LYS A 117 -5.09 10.49 10.60
CA LYS A 117 -5.50 10.39 12.02
C LYS A 117 -6.81 9.63 12.18
N ILE A 118 -7.76 9.89 11.29
CA ILE A 118 -9.03 9.18 11.25
C ILE A 118 -8.81 7.69 10.97
N LEU A 119 -8.05 7.36 9.93
CA LEU A 119 -7.78 5.97 9.55
C LEU A 119 -7.03 5.22 10.64
N GLN A 120 -6.04 5.86 11.26
CA GLN A 120 -5.32 5.29 12.39
C GLN A 120 -6.24 4.96 13.56
N ARG A 121 -7.20 5.84 13.88
CA ARG A 121 -8.18 5.56 14.95
C ARG A 121 -9.07 4.36 14.60
N ILE A 122 -9.51 4.25 13.35
CA ILE A 122 -10.28 3.09 12.87
C ILE A 122 -9.45 1.81 12.99
N ASP A 123 -8.21 1.83 12.49
CA ASP A 123 -7.31 0.68 12.51
C ASP A 123 -6.97 0.25 13.95
N MET A 124 -6.79 1.20 14.87
CA MET A 124 -6.60 0.94 16.30
C MET A 124 -7.85 0.30 16.92
N THR A 125 -9.04 0.78 16.57
CA THR A 125 -10.32 0.23 17.06
C THR A 125 -10.50 -1.21 16.59
N PHE A 126 -10.25 -1.51 15.31
CA PHE A 126 -10.36 -2.88 14.81
C PHE A 126 -9.23 -3.80 15.31
N SER A 127 -8.05 -3.25 15.59
CA SER A 127 -6.98 -4.00 16.28
C SER A 127 -7.41 -4.40 17.69
N LEU A 128 -8.09 -3.51 18.41
CA LEU A 128 -8.66 -3.80 19.73
C LEU A 128 -9.76 -4.88 19.64
N VAL A 129 -10.66 -4.79 18.65
CA VAL A 129 -11.65 -5.85 18.38
C VAL A 129 -10.97 -7.19 18.13
N SER A 130 -9.96 -7.23 17.25
CA SER A 130 -9.21 -8.46 16.95
C SER A 130 -8.58 -9.08 18.20
N HIS A 131 -8.00 -8.25 19.07
CA HIS A 131 -7.39 -8.73 20.30
C HIS A 131 -8.45 -9.27 21.29
N ALA A 132 -9.58 -8.56 21.46
CA ALA A 132 -10.68 -8.99 22.32
C ALA A 132 -11.30 -10.33 21.86
N TYR A 133 -11.37 -10.57 20.54
CA TYR A 133 -12.02 -11.75 19.95
C TYR A 133 -11.04 -12.75 19.31
N ALA A 134 -9.76 -12.74 19.69
CA ALA A 134 -8.75 -13.65 19.13
C ALA A 134 -9.22 -15.13 19.14
N PRO A 135 -8.97 -15.89 18.06
CA PRO A 135 -8.05 -15.60 16.95
C PRO A 135 -8.69 -14.82 15.78
N ALA A 136 -9.88 -14.26 15.94
CA ALA A 136 -10.49 -13.43 14.91
C ALA A 136 -9.64 -12.18 14.63
N ILE A 137 -9.47 -11.88 13.34
CA ILE A 137 -8.78 -10.70 12.82
C ILE A 137 -9.84 -9.89 12.08
N VAL A 138 -10.10 -8.69 12.58
CA VAL A 138 -10.96 -7.70 11.93
C VAL A 138 -10.06 -6.54 11.51
N ASP A 139 -10.12 -6.15 10.25
CA ASP A 139 -9.62 -4.86 9.78
C ASP A 139 -10.71 -4.11 9.01
N ARG A 140 -10.40 -2.90 8.53
CA ARG A 140 -11.36 -2.05 7.79
C ARG A 140 -11.88 -2.62 6.46
N ARG A 141 -11.27 -3.69 5.95
CA ARG A 141 -11.52 -4.29 4.62
C ARG A 141 -11.85 -5.76 4.69
N SER A 142 -11.43 -6.45 5.75
CA SER A 142 -11.50 -7.91 5.80
C SER A 142 -11.66 -8.46 7.20
N PHE A 143 -12.19 -9.68 7.24
CA PHE A 143 -12.35 -10.47 8.45
C PHE A 143 -11.81 -11.84 8.15
N GLY A 144 -10.96 -12.33 9.05
CA GLY A 144 -10.51 -13.69 9.02
C GLY A 144 -10.48 -14.31 10.39
N ASP A 145 -10.80 -15.59 10.47
CA ASP A 145 -10.57 -16.39 11.66
C ASP A 145 -10.01 -17.74 11.17
N PRO A 146 -8.78 -18.10 11.57
CA PRO A 146 -8.11 -19.30 11.05
C PRO A 146 -8.82 -20.60 11.43
N THR A 147 -9.76 -20.58 12.39
CA THR A 147 -10.53 -21.75 12.79
C THR A 147 -11.77 -21.99 11.92
N LEU A 148 -12.20 -20.99 11.13
CA LEU A 148 -13.38 -21.08 10.27
C LEU A 148 -13.03 -21.77 8.95
N GLN A 149 -12.84 -23.10 9.00
CA GLN A 149 -12.48 -23.91 7.84
C GLN A 149 -13.67 -24.65 7.23
N ARG A 150 -14.68 -24.98 8.03
CA ARG A 150 -15.86 -25.77 7.60
C ARG A 150 -17.16 -25.11 8.08
N ALA A 151 -18.27 -25.49 7.44
CA ALA A 151 -19.61 -25.02 7.80
C ALA A 151 -19.95 -25.29 9.28
N ALA A 152 -19.54 -26.45 9.81
CA ALA A 152 -19.76 -26.79 11.22
C ALA A 152 -18.98 -25.87 12.18
N ASP A 153 -17.77 -25.46 11.80
CA ASP A 153 -16.95 -24.55 12.60
C ASP A 153 -17.62 -23.17 12.66
N LEU A 154 -18.14 -22.69 11.51
CA LEU A 154 -18.93 -21.46 11.42
C LEU A 154 -20.23 -21.55 12.23
N ALA A 155 -20.96 -22.67 12.18
CA ALA A 155 -22.19 -22.86 12.96
C ALA A 155 -21.92 -22.76 14.48
N GLY A 156 -20.88 -23.43 14.97
CA GLY A 156 -20.48 -23.34 16.38
C GLY A 156 -20.03 -21.92 16.77
N TRP A 157 -19.28 -21.27 15.89
CA TRP A 157 -18.80 -19.90 16.09
C TRP A 157 -19.94 -18.87 16.18
N LEU A 158 -21.04 -19.06 15.44
CA LEU A 158 -22.20 -18.15 15.52
C LEU A 158 -22.87 -18.13 16.90
N GLU A 159 -22.71 -19.19 17.69
CA GLU A 159 -23.22 -19.28 19.06
C GLU A 159 -22.21 -18.80 20.12
N ASP A 160 -20.95 -18.61 19.75
CA ASP A 160 -19.86 -18.30 20.68
C ASP A 160 -19.67 -16.78 20.84
N ASN A 161 -20.28 -16.22 21.89
CA ASN A 161 -20.17 -14.80 22.22
C ASN A 161 -18.73 -14.36 22.50
N ALA A 162 -17.86 -15.25 22.97
CA ALA A 162 -16.49 -14.90 23.32
C ALA A 162 -15.58 -14.79 22.09
N ARG A 163 -16.03 -15.32 20.95
CA ARG A 163 -15.26 -15.38 19.69
C ARG A 163 -15.91 -14.64 18.52
N ASN A 164 -17.20 -14.37 18.58
CA ASN A 164 -17.95 -13.71 17.52
C ASN A 164 -18.10 -12.19 17.77
N PRO A 165 -17.32 -11.34 17.08
CA PRO A 165 -17.35 -9.89 17.30
C PRO A 165 -18.64 -9.24 16.78
N PHE A 166 -19.41 -9.92 15.92
CA PHE A 166 -20.59 -9.34 15.28
C PHE A 166 -21.90 -9.64 16.02
N ARG A 167 -21.89 -10.57 16.99
CA ARG A 167 -23.13 -11.01 17.65
C ARG A 167 -23.75 -9.95 18.55
N GLU A 168 -22.96 -9.32 19.41
CA GLU A 168 -23.45 -8.23 20.27
C GLU A 168 -23.92 -7.03 19.44
N TYR A 169 -23.19 -6.69 18.38
CA TYR A 169 -23.64 -5.72 17.38
C TYR A 169 -25.01 -6.09 16.78
N ALA A 170 -25.17 -7.33 16.32
CA ALA A 170 -26.43 -7.81 15.77
C ALA A 170 -27.57 -7.72 16.79
N LEU A 171 -27.32 -8.02 18.06
CA LEU A 171 -28.30 -7.89 19.14
C LEU A 171 -28.68 -6.43 19.43
N ALA A 172 -27.70 -5.52 19.45
CA ALA A 172 -27.91 -4.10 19.72
C ALA A 172 -28.64 -3.38 18.57
N ARG A 173 -28.28 -3.68 17.33
CA ARG A 173 -28.77 -2.97 16.13
C ARG A 173 -30.01 -3.58 15.50
N CYS A 174 -30.32 -4.85 15.77
CA CYS A 174 -31.58 -5.46 15.34
C CYS A 174 -32.83 -4.75 15.91
N VAL A 175 -32.72 -4.03 17.05
CA VAL A 175 -33.87 -3.32 17.66
C VAL A 175 -34.02 -1.87 17.17
N THR A 176 -32.92 -1.23 16.78
CA THR A 176 -32.85 0.24 16.64
C THR A 176 -32.90 0.73 15.21
N CYS A 177 -32.70 -0.14 14.23
CA CYS A 177 -32.87 0.23 12.83
C CYS A 177 -34.38 0.30 12.49
N ASP A 178 -34.89 1.51 12.22
CA ASP A 178 -36.23 1.73 11.64
C ASP A 178 -36.52 0.90 10.36
N PRO A 179 -35.52 0.64 9.47
CA PRO A 179 -35.74 -0.16 8.25
C PRO A 179 -36.17 -1.62 8.47
N PRO A 180 -35.45 -2.48 9.24
CA PRO A 180 -35.85 -3.87 9.44
C PRO A 180 -37.22 -4.04 10.10
N ALA A 181 -37.66 -3.11 10.95
CA ALA A 181 -39.02 -3.15 11.52
C ALA A 181 -40.14 -2.95 10.48
N ARG A 182 -39.81 -2.44 9.29
CA ARG A 182 -40.75 -2.15 8.19
C ARG A 182 -40.58 -3.05 6.97
N CYS A 183 -39.66 -4.00 7.03
CA CYS A 183 -39.24 -4.78 5.86
C CYS A 183 -39.26 -6.28 6.16
N GLU A 184 -40.25 -6.98 5.60
CA GLU A 184 -40.37 -8.45 5.74
C GLU A 184 -39.44 -9.21 4.80
N ARG A 185 -38.65 -8.53 3.97
CA ARG A 185 -37.80 -9.16 2.94
C ARG A 185 -36.41 -8.57 2.98
N ILE A 186 -35.41 -9.43 3.17
CA ILE A 186 -34.03 -9.02 3.42
C ILE A 186 -33.10 -9.86 2.54
N ILE A 187 -32.18 -9.22 1.82
CA ILE A 187 -31.10 -9.89 1.10
C ILE A 187 -29.76 -9.38 1.60
N PHE A 188 -28.94 -10.30 2.13
CA PHE A 188 -27.53 -10.03 2.45
C PHE A 188 -26.69 -10.17 1.17
N VAL A 189 -25.96 -9.13 0.81
CA VAL A 189 -25.13 -9.05 -0.40
C VAL A 189 -23.67 -9.31 -0.02
N ILE A 190 -23.16 -10.51 -0.31
CA ILE A 190 -21.81 -10.96 0.05
C ILE A 190 -20.87 -10.78 -1.14
N ARG A 191 -19.76 -10.09 -0.93
CA ARG A 191 -18.71 -9.85 -1.93
C ARG A 191 -17.42 -10.57 -1.62
N THR A 192 -17.08 -10.66 -0.34
CA THR A 192 -15.84 -11.32 0.12
C THR A 192 -16.18 -12.45 1.07
N PRO A 193 -15.36 -13.51 1.13
CA PRO A 193 -15.48 -14.56 2.14
C PRO A 193 -15.66 -14.08 3.57
N GLY A 194 -14.92 -13.07 4.01
CA GLY A 194 -14.97 -12.56 5.39
C GLY A 194 -16.31 -11.95 5.79
N GLN A 195 -17.14 -11.52 4.82
CA GLN A 195 -18.45 -10.94 5.11
C GLN A 195 -19.50 -11.98 5.55
N ILE A 196 -19.31 -13.27 5.23
CA ILE A 196 -20.30 -14.30 5.54
C ILE A 196 -20.53 -14.46 7.05
N ALA A 197 -19.48 -14.33 7.86
CA ALA A 197 -19.56 -14.46 9.31
C ALA A 197 -20.43 -13.35 9.91
N GLY A 198 -20.20 -12.09 9.50
CA GLY A 198 -21.04 -10.96 9.90
C GLY A 198 -22.48 -11.10 9.41
N ALA A 199 -22.68 -11.54 8.17
CA ALA A 199 -24.01 -11.74 7.59
C ALA A 199 -24.82 -12.78 8.35
N LEU A 200 -24.24 -13.95 8.65
CA LEU A 200 -24.93 -15.03 9.36
C LEU A 200 -25.17 -14.68 10.84
N SER A 201 -24.27 -13.95 11.50
CA SER A 201 -24.50 -13.43 12.86
C SER A 201 -25.74 -12.53 12.89
N MET A 202 -25.85 -11.61 11.93
CA MET A 202 -27.03 -10.75 11.79
C MET A 202 -28.28 -11.56 11.46
N ALA A 203 -28.24 -12.37 10.40
CA ALA A 203 -29.38 -13.16 9.93
C ALA A 203 -29.94 -14.07 11.02
N LYS A 204 -29.07 -14.71 11.83
CA LYS A 204 -29.49 -15.55 12.95
C LYS A 204 -30.27 -14.75 13.99
N VAL A 205 -29.68 -13.66 14.52
CA VAL A 205 -30.31 -12.81 15.53
C VAL A 205 -31.62 -12.18 15.01
N TRP A 206 -31.62 -11.77 13.74
CA TRP A 206 -32.77 -11.16 13.10
C TRP A 206 -33.90 -12.15 12.90
N ARG A 207 -33.62 -13.38 12.46
CA ARG A 207 -34.62 -14.43 12.28
C ARG A 207 -35.28 -14.79 13.61
N ASP A 208 -34.51 -14.85 14.68
CA ASP A 208 -35.04 -15.16 16.02
C ASP A 208 -35.98 -14.06 16.53
N ARG A 209 -35.79 -12.80 16.10
CA ARG A 209 -36.62 -11.64 16.48
C ARG A 209 -37.74 -11.30 15.48
N MET A 210 -37.55 -11.67 14.22
CA MET A 210 -38.46 -11.41 13.10
C MET A 210 -38.77 -12.73 12.37
N PRO A 211 -39.47 -13.68 13.00
CA PRO A 211 -39.69 -15.01 12.44
C PRO A 211 -40.51 -15.02 11.15
N ALA A 212 -41.24 -13.94 10.86
CA ALA A 212 -42.00 -13.76 9.62
C ALA A 212 -41.15 -13.22 8.45
N ALA A 213 -39.95 -12.68 8.71
CA ALA A 213 -39.14 -12.08 7.67
C ALA A 213 -38.50 -13.17 6.78
N ILE A 214 -38.62 -12.95 5.47
CA ILE A 214 -37.98 -13.76 4.43
C ILE A 214 -36.56 -13.22 4.24
N MET A 215 -35.56 -14.02 4.59
CA MET A 215 -34.16 -13.65 4.46
C MET A 215 -33.47 -14.54 3.43
N ALA A 216 -32.64 -13.95 2.59
CA ALA A 216 -31.73 -14.66 1.71
C ALA A 216 -30.32 -14.06 1.78
N LEU A 217 -29.35 -14.88 1.41
CA LEU A 217 -27.97 -14.46 1.22
C LEU A 217 -27.63 -14.67 -0.25
N CYS A 218 -26.99 -13.67 -0.85
CA CYS A 218 -26.57 -13.69 -2.24
C CYS A 218 -25.05 -13.50 -2.31
N SER A 219 -24.36 -14.41 -2.99
CA SER A 219 -22.91 -14.34 -3.21
C SER A 219 -22.56 -14.71 -4.65
N ALA A 220 -21.40 -14.23 -5.12
CA ALA A 220 -20.79 -14.73 -6.35
C ALA A 220 -20.27 -16.18 -6.17
N ASP A 221 -19.93 -16.59 -4.95
CA ASP A 221 -19.53 -17.96 -4.62
C ASP A 221 -20.73 -18.75 -4.07
N GLY A 222 -21.31 -19.61 -4.91
CA GLY A 222 -22.46 -20.44 -4.54
C GLY A 222 -22.22 -21.36 -3.33
N ARG A 223 -20.97 -21.63 -2.94
CA ARG A 223 -20.66 -22.39 -1.71
C ARG A 223 -21.13 -21.66 -0.46
N GLN A 224 -21.06 -20.33 -0.44
CA GLN A 224 -21.46 -19.52 0.71
C GLN A 224 -22.97 -19.54 0.91
N GLU A 225 -23.73 -19.50 -0.18
CA GLU A 225 -25.19 -19.62 -0.16
C GLU A 225 -25.63 -21.01 0.35
N ALA A 226 -24.97 -22.08 -0.11
CA ALA A 226 -25.23 -23.43 0.35
C ALA A 226 -24.97 -23.60 1.87
N VAL A 227 -23.94 -22.93 2.39
CA VAL A 227 -23.61 -22.98 3.82
C VAL A 227 -24.62 -22.18 4.64
N ALA A 228 -25.05 -21.02 4.16
CA ALA A 228 -26.11 -20.24 4.79
C ALA A 228 -27.43 -21.04 4.89
N HIS A 229 -27.76 -21.79 3.84
CA HIS A 229 -28.87 -22.74 3.83
C HIS A 229 -28.70 -23.84 4.88
N GLN A 230 -27.54 -24.50 4.90
CA GLN A 230 -27.26 -25.58 5.85
C GLN A 230 -27.35 -25.12 7.31
N ILE A 231 -26.82 -23.95 7.64
CA ILE A 231 -26.71 -23.47 9.03
C ILE A 231 -28.02 -22.85 9.53
N LEU A 232 -28.64 -21.99 8.71
CA LEU A 232 -29.80 -21.19 9.14
C LEU A 232 -31.11 -21.61 8.48
N GLY A 233 -31.12 -22.66 7.65
CA GLY A 233 -32.33 -23.08 6.95
C GLY A 233 -32.90 -21.97 6.07
N LEU A 234 -32.04 -21.08 5.54
CA LEU A 234 -32.42 -20.04 4.59
C LEU A 234 -32.72 -20.72 3.25
N ASP A 235 -33.87 -21.38 3.19
CA ASP A 235 -34.24 -22.26 2.09
C ASP A 235 -34.63 -21.50 0.84
N THR A 236 -33.70 -21.39 -0.11
CA THR A 236 -33.95 -20.76 -1.40
C THR A 236 -35.03 -21.49 -2.20
N GLN A 237 -35.26 -22.78 -1.95
CA GLN A 237 -36.26 -23.58 -2.66
C GLN A 237 -37.70 -23.31 -2.19
N ARG A 238 -37.88 -22.64 -1.05
CA ARG A 238 -39.19 -22.25 -0.51
C ARG A 238 -39.46 -20.76 -0.64
N LEU A 239 -38.61 -20.02 -1.34
CA LEU A 239 -38.81 -18.60 -1.58
C LEU A 239 -40.01 -18.40 -2.52
N PRO A 240 -40.85 -17.39 -2.28
CA PRO A 240 -41.87 -17.01 -3.25
C PRO A 240 -41.25 -16.72 -4.62
N PRO A 241 -41.87 -17.12 -5.75
CA PRO A 241 -41.27 -16.99 -7.08
C PRO A 241 -40.81 -15.56 -7.44
N TYR A 242 -41.51 -14.54 -6.93
CA TYR A 242 -41.12 -13.14 -7.14
C TYR A 242 -39.81 -12.78 -6.43
N PHE A 243 -39.56 -13.35 -5.25
CA PHE A 243 -38.37 -13.06 -4.45
C PHE A 243 -37.14 -13.81 -4.99
N ASP A 244 -37.32 -15.04 -5.51
CA ASP A 244 -36.26 -15.73 -6.24
C ASP A 244 -35.84 -14.94 -7.48
N ASN A 245 -36.78 -14.38 -8.25
CA ASN A 245 -36.46 -13.50 -9.38
C ASN A 245 -35.60 -12.29 -8.95
N TRP A 246 -35.92 -11.67 -7.81
CA TRP A 246 -35.11 -10.58 -7.27
C TRP A 246 -33.70 -11.06 -6.89
N LEU A 247 -33.59 -12.22 -6.23
CA LEU A 247 -32.32 -12.83 -5.87
C LEU A 247 -31.46 -13.12 -7.12
N GLN A 248 -32.04 -13.65 -8.19
CA GLN A 248 -31.32 -13.87 -9.45
C GLN A 248 -30.80 -12.57 -10.07
N LYS A 249 -31.53 -11.45 -9.95
CA LYS A 249 -31.06 -10.13 -10.40
C LYS A 249 -29.87 -9.64 -9.57
N VAL A 250 -29.95 -9.77 -8.24
CA VAL A 250 -28.82 -9.43 -7.34
C VAL A 250 -27.60 -10.28 -7.67
N ARG A 251 -27.79 -11.59 -7.86
CA ARG A 251 -26.71 -12.53 -8.23
C ARG A 251 -26.08 -12.18 -9.56
N LYS A 252 -26.89 -11.84 -10.57
CA LYS A 252 -26.40 -11.38 -11.87
C LYS A 252 -25.50 -10.14 -11.70
N VAL A 253 -25.94 -9.13 -10.94
CA VAL A 253 -25.12 -7.95 -10.64
C VAL A 253 -23.83 -8.33 -9.93
N LEU A 254 -23.88 -9.22 -8.93
CA LEU A 254 -22.69 -9.67 -8.22
C LEU A 254 -21.70 -10.35 -9.17
N ASN A 255 -22.17 -11.22 -10.07
CA ASN A 255 -21.32 -11.89 -11.05
C ASN A 255 -20.72 -10.90 -12.05
N GLU A 256 -21.52 -9.95 -12.56
CA GLU A 256 -21.08 -8.89 -13.47
C GLU A 256 -20.05 -7.96 -12.80
N THR A 257 -20.26 -7.59 -11.54
CA THR A 257 -19.35 -6.71 -10.79
C THR A 257 -18.14 -7.42 -10.21
N SER A 258 -18.19 -8.74 -10.04
CA SER A 258 -17.03 -9.56 -9.68
C SER A 258 -16.16 -9.86 -10.90
N ALA A 259 -16.78 -9.98 -12.08
CA ALA A 259 -16.09 -10.14 -13.36
C ALA A 259 -15.55 -8.81 -13.92
N SER A 260 -16.26 -7.71 -13.67
CA SER A 260 -15.77 -6.36 -13.90
C SER A 260 -14.69 -6.07 -12.87
N GLU A 261 -13.43 -6.03 -13.30
CA GLU A 261 -12.29 -5.58 -12.48
C GLU A 261 -12.37 -4.08 -12.10
N SER A 262 -13.56 -3.48 -12.10
CA SER A 262 -13.79 -2.11 -11.66
C SER A 262 -15.09 -2.06 -10.88
N ASP A 263 -15.04 -1.61 -9.63
CA ASP A 263 -16.23 -1.39 -8.81
C ASP A 263 -16.87 -0.05 -9.21
N PRO A 264 -18.05 -0.04 -9.85
CA PRO A 264 -18.62 1.20 -10.37
C PRO A 264 -19.18 2.14 -9.29
N ALA A 265 -19.36 1.74 -8.02
CA ALA A 265 -19.93 2.64 -7.00
C ALA A 265 -18.97 3.72 -6.51
N ILE A 266 -17.66 3.53 -6.67
CA ILE A 266 -16.68 4.56 -6.31
C ILE A 266 -16.98 5.87 -7.10
N HIS A 267 -17.61 5.75 -8.27
CA HIS A 267 -18.01 6.88 -9.12
C HIS A 267 -19.13 7.78 -8.61
N GLY A 268 -20.04 7.26 -7.77
CA GLY A 268 -21.28 7.96 -7.44
C GLY A 268 -21.19 8.86 -6.20
N LEU A 269 -20.32 8.52 -5.25
CA LEU A 269 -20.26 9.19 -3.94
C LEU A 269 -19.71 10.63 -3.99
N TRP A 270 -18.95 10.99 -5.04
CA TRP A 270 -18.22 12.27 -5.12
C TRP A 270 -18.72 13.22 -6.21
N GLN A 271 -19.84 12.92 -6.89
CA GLN A 271 -20.41 13.82 -7.91
C GLN A 271 -21.06 15.09 -7.33
N GLY A 272 -21.04 15.27 -6.00
CA GLY A 272 -21.34 16.54 -5.36
C GLY A 272 -20.12 17.46 -5.30
N LYS A 273 -19.82 18.16 -6.41
CA LYS A 273 -18.91 19.33 -6.50
C LYS A 273 -17.37 19.13 -6.45
N SER A 274 -16.79 18.17 -7.17
CA SER A 274 -15.51 18.35 -7.91
C SER A 274 -15.14 17.11 -8.76
N PRO A 275 -14.32 17.23 -9.82
CA PRO A 275 -14.54 16.54 -11.09
C PRO A 275 -13.93 15.13 -11.19
N THR A 276 -14.66 14.25 -11.89
CA THR A 276 -14.12 13.24 -12.83
C THR A 276 -12.96 12.35 -12.37
N ALA A 277 -13.04 11.76 -11.18
CA ALA A 277 -12.20 10.60 -10.86
C ALA A 277 -12.73 9.37 -11.64
N ALA A 278 -11.95 8.89 -12.60
CA ALA A 278 -12.14 7.57 -13.19
C ALA A 278 -11.93 6.50 -12.08
N PRO A 279 -12.52 5.30 -12.17
CA PRO A 279 -12.39 4.35 -11.08
C PRO A 279 -10.91 3.92 -11.01
N PRO A 280 -10.40 3.54 -9.82
CA PRO A 280 -9.17 2.78 -9.77
C PRO A 280 -9.39 1.55 -10.66
N LEU A 281 -8.55 1.41 -11.67
CA LEU A 281 -8.66 0.29 -12.59
C LEU A 281 -7.92 -0.87 -11.93
N PHE A 282 -8.67 -1.86 -11.45
CA PHE A 282 -8.09 -3.11 -11.00
C PHE A 282 -7.78 -3.91 -12.26
N ALA A 283 -6.58 -4.46 -12.29
CA ALA A 283 -6.03 -5.04 -13.50
C ALA A 283 -5.32 -6.35 -13.14
N ARG A 284 -5.93 -7.50 -13.41
CA ARG A 284 -5.16 -8.75 -13.60
C ARG A 284 -4.78 -8.84 -15.07
N LEU A 285 -3.96 -7.90 -15.52
CA LEU A 285 -3.67 -7.80 -16.95
C LEU A 285 -2.52 -8.71 -17.33
N ALA A 286 -2.79 -9.58 -18.30
CA ALA A 286 -1.73 -10.15 -19.11
C ALA A 286 -0.95 -9.01 -19.81
N PRO A 287 0.36 -9.18 -20.08
CA PRO A 287 1.21 -8.17 -20.70
C PRO A 287 0.61 -7.44 -21.91
N GLU A 288 -0.12 -8.17 -22.76
CA GLU A 288 -0.70 -7.65 -24.01
C GLU A 288 -1.89 -6.71 -23.77
N SER A 289 -2.68 -6.95 -22.72
CA SER A 289 -3.83 -6.13 -22.37
C SER A 289 -3.44 -4.82 -21.68
N MET A 290 -2.24 -4.76 -21.09
CA MET A 290 -1.72 -3.56 -20.42
C MET A 290 -1.39 -2.45 -21.42
N GLN A 291 -0.88 -2.79 -22.61
CA GLN A 291 -0.54 -1.77 -23.60
C GLN A 291 -1.80 -1.04 -24.09
N ALA A 292 -2.84 -1.79 -24.46
CA ALA A 292 -4.13 -1.21 -24.86
C ALA A 292 -4.76 -0.37 -23.73
N LEU A 293 -4.60 -0.82 -22.47
CA LEU A 293 -5.04 -0.04 -21.33
C LEU A 293 -4.30 1.29 -21.23
N LEU A 294 -2.97 1.26 -21.21
CA LEU A 294 -2.13 2.45 -21.06
C LEU A 294 -2.30 3.42 -22.24
N ASP A 295 -2.49 2.90 -23.46
CA ASP A 295 -2.74 3.71 -24.66
C ASP A 295 -4.13 4.35 -24.64
N GLY A 296 -5.10 3.72 -23.97
CA GLY A 296 -6.45 4.25 -23.77
C GLY A 296 -6.58 5.24 -22.61
N LEU A 297 -5.53 5.45 -21.81
CA LEU A 297 -5.58 6.39 -20.69
C LEU A 297 -5.57 7.84 -21.20
N PRO A 298 -6.55 8.67 -20.80
CA PRO A 298 -6.51 10.10 -21.09
C PRO A 298 -5.23 10.72 -20.52
N GLN A 299 -4.50 11.46 -21.35
CA GLN A 299 -3.30 12.18 -20.89
C GLN A 299 -3.66 13.10 -19.72
N GLY A 300 -2.88 13.00 -18.63
CA GLY A 300 -3.02 13.86 -17.45
C GLY A 300 -3.97 13.34 -16.36
N GLN A 301 -4.65 12.21 -16.54
CA GLN A 301 -5.36 11.56 -15.44
C GLN A 301 -4.42 10.61 -14.68
N SER A 302 -4.00 11.00 -13.48
CA SER A 302 -3.42 10.06 -12.53
C SER A 302 -4.45 9.00 -12.14
N ARG A 303 -4.01 7.76 -11.93
CA ARG A 303 -4.85 6.62 -11.52
C ARG A 303 -4.05 5.65 -10.69
N THR A 304 -4.70 4.90 -9.81
CA THR A 304 -4.11 3.73 -9.17
C THR A 304 -4.29 2.49 -10.03
N LEU A 305 -3.19 1.79 -10.32
CA LEU A 305 -3.15 0.47 -10.96
C LEU A 305 -2.75 -0.57 -9.92
N ILE A 306 -3.60 -1.58 -9.73
CA ILE A 306 -3.34 -2.68 -8.80
C ILE A 306 -2.90 -3.90 -9.59
N TRP A 307 -1.65 -4.32 -9.37
CA TRP A 307 -0.98 -5.45 -10.02
C TRP A 307 -1.08 -6.68 -9.12
N GLN A 308 -2.08 -7.54 -9.36
CA GLN A 308 -2.28 -8.74 -8.54
C GLN A 308 -1.64 -9.98 -9.16
N ASN A 309 -0.92 -10.76 -8.34
CA ASN A 309 -0.33 -12.04 -8.74
C ASN A 309 0.41 -11.98 -10.10
N PRO A 310 1.34 -11.03 -10.26
CA PRO A 310 2.05 -10.85 -11.54
C PRO A 310 2.78 -12.14 -11.94
N ALA A 311 2.67 -12.49 -13.22
CA ALA A 311 3.32 -13.64 -13.82
C ALA A 311 4.07 -13.21 -15.09
N GLY A 312 5.12 -13.96 -15.47
CA GLY A 312 5.95 -13.68 -16.64
C GLY A 312 7.38 -13.28 -16.28
N ALA A 313 8.13 -12.77 -17.26
CA ALA A 313 9.53 -12.40 -17.08
C ALA A 313 9.65 -11.05 -16.35
N LEU A 314 10.54 -10.97 -15.35
CA LEU A 314 10.78 -9.74 -14.59
C LEU A 314 11.08 -8.49 -15.47
N PRO A 315 11.91 -8.58 -16.54
CA PRO A 315 12.17 -7.42 -17.41
C PRO A 315 10.90 -6.87 -18.08
N GLU A 316 9.96 -7.74 -18.47
CA GLU A 316 8.71 -7.33 -19.12
C GLU A 316 7.77 -6.63 -18.12
N ILE A 317 7.60 -7.24 -16.94
CA ILE A 317 6.78 -6.68 -15.86
C ILE A 317 7.33 -5.31 -15.45
N THR A 318 8.64 -5.20 -15.23
CA THR A 318 9.26 -3.93 -14.83
C THR A 318 9.16 -2.88 -15.94
N ALA A 319 9.29 -3.25 -17.22
CA ALA A 319 9.10 -2.33 -18.33
C ALA A 319 7.68 -1.74 -18.38
N GLN A 320 6.64 -2.54 -18.09
CA GLN A 320 5.26 -2.07 -18.03
C GLN A 320 5.03 -1.14 -16.84
N LEU A 321 5.54 -1.50 -15.65
CA LEU A 321 5.51 -0.64 -14.47
C LEU A 321 6.15 0.72 -14.75
N TYR A 322 7.31 0.74 -15.43
CA TYR A 322 7.95 1.98 -15.87
C TYR A 322 7.07 2.82 -16.80
N ARG A 323 6.38 2.20 -17.77
CA ARG A 323 5.47 2.90 -18.68
C ARG A 323 4.29 3.50 -17.91
N ALA A 324 3.69 2.73 -17.01
CA ALA A 324 2.60 3.19 -16.16
C ALA A 324 3.02 4.39 -15.29
N THR A 325 4.18 4.33 -14.64
CA THR A 325 4.71 5.45 -13.86
C THR A 325 4.92 6.70 -14.73
N LYS A 326 5.45 6.53 -15.96
CA LYS A 326 5.61 7.65 -16.90
C LYS A 326 4.29 8.27 -17.33
N ALA A 327 3.22 7.49 -17.37
CA ALA A 327 1.86 7.97 -17.62
C ALA A 327 1.23 8.67 -16.39
N GLY A 328 1.95 8.75 -15.26
CA GLY A 328 1.45 9.37 -14.02
C GLY A 328 0.62 8.43 -13.15
N CYS A 329 0.64 7.12 -13.43
CA CYS A 329 -0.10 6.12 -12.67
C CYS A 329 0.63 5.72 -11.38
N TRP A 330 -0.15 5.45 -10.34
CA TRP A 330 0.29 4.84 -9.10
C TRP A 330 0.24 3.31 -9.20
N ASN A 331 1.40 2.67 -9.36
CA ASN A 331 1.51 1.21 -9.28
C ASN A 331 1.45 0.71 -7.82
N HIS A 332 0.46 -0.13 -7.51
CA HIS A 332 0.34 -0.89 -6.27
C HIS A 332 0.45 -2.40 -6.56
N LEU A 333 1.41 -3.09 -5.93
CA LEU A 333 1.67 -4.51 -6.17
C LEU A 333 1.04 -5.39 -5.08
N VAL A 334 0.20 -6.36 -5.45
CA VAL A 334 -0.38 -7.34 -4.52
C VAL A 334 0.21 -8.70 -4.80
N LEU A 335 0.99 -9.20 -3.84
CA LEU A 335 1.75 -10.44 -3.94
C LEU A 335 1.09 -11.56 -3.13
N PRO A 336 1.27 -12.83 -3.52
CA PRO A 336 0.90 -13.96 -2.66
C PRO A 336 1.82 -14.07 -1.44
N ASP A 337 1.37 -14.78 -0.39
CA ASP A 337 2.15 -15.03 0.85
C ASP A 337 3.46 -15.81 0.59
N THR A 338 3.47 -16.60 -0.48
CA THR A 338 4.57 -17.53 -0.76
C THR A 338 5.73 -16.80 -1.43
N PHE A 339 6.65 -16.27 -0.63
CA PHE A 339 7.93 -15.71 -1.11
C PHE A 339 8.88 -16.78 -1.70
N GLU A 340 8.49 -18.06 -1.69
CA GLU A 340 9.25 -19.17 -2.27
C GLU A 340 9.43 -19.06 -3.78
N GLN A 341 8.63 -18.23 -4.46
CA GLN A 341 8.75 -18.02 -5.90
C GLN A 341 9.85 -16.99 -6.21
N PRO A 342 10.90 -17.34 -6.99
CA PRO A 342 11.99 -16.43 -7.31
C PRO A 342 11.55 -15.09 -7.94
N LEU A 343 10.45 -15.11 -8.71
CA LEU A 343 9.86 -13.90 -9.28
C LEU A 343 9.34 -12.94 -8.20
N ILE A 344 8.65 -13.48 -7.18
CA ILE A 344 8.08 -12.68 -6.09
C ILE A 344 9.20 -12.04 -5.27
N GLU A 345 10.24 -12.79 -4.93
CA GLU A 345 11.42 -12.25 -4.26
C GLU A 345 12.09 -11.13 -5.10
N ALA A 346 12.23 -11.35 -6.40
CA ALA A 346 12.81 -10.37 -7.31
C ALA A 346 11.94 -9.10 -7.43
N LEU A 347 10.62 -9.22 -7.44
CA LEU A 347 9.69 -8.09 -7.45
C LEU A 347 9.72 -7.29 -6.15
N VAL A 348 9.79 -7.96 -5.00
CA VAL A 348 9.96 -7.29 -3.69
C VAL A 348 11.29 -6.52 -3.66
N ARG A 349 12.38 -7.15 -4.13
CA ARG A 349 13.68 -6.50 -4.25
C ARG A 349 13.62 -5.29 -5.19
N PHE A 350 12.93 -5.42 -6.32
CA PHE A 350 12.73 -4.33 -7.27
C PHE A 350 11.89 -3.19 -6.67
N ALA A 351 10.80 -3.50 -5.95
CA ALA A 351 9.95 -2.50 -5.30
C ALA A 351 10.72 -1.69 -4.25
N LYS A 352 11.50 -2.36 -3.41
CA LYS A 352 12.39 -1.72 -2.44
C LYS A 352 13.45 -0.85 -3.14
N ALA A 353 14.03 -1.33 -4.23
CA ALA A 353 15.06 -0.59 -4.96
C ALA A 353 14.51 0.56 -5.81
N ASN A 354 13.21 0.59 -6.12
CA ASN A 354 12.60 1.55 -7.04
C ASN A 354 11.21 2.01 -6.56
N PRO A 355 11.12 2.71 -5.40
CA PRO A 355 9.86 3.21 -4.87
C PRO A 355 9.23 4.29 -5.77
N ASN A 356 10.02 4.88 -6.66
CA ASN A 356 9.55 5.80 -7.71
C ASN A 356 8.90 5.08 -8.91
N ILE A 357 8.77 3.74 -8.87
CA ILE A 357 8.14 2.93 -9.92
C ILE A 357 7.03 2.08 -9.32
N ILE A 358 7.37 1.27 -8.32
CA ILE A 358 6.39 0.54 -7.50
C ILE A 358 6.19 1.36 -6.25
N HIS A 359 5.12 2.14 -6.23
CA HIS A 359 4.89 3.14 -5.18
C HIS A 359 4.41 2.51 -3.88
N SER A 360 3.74 1.36 -3.97
CA SER A 360 3.24 0.61 -2.81
C SER A 360 3.10 -0.88 -3.13
N TRP A 361 3.09 -1.71 -2.10
CA TRP A 361 2.86 -3.14 -2.24
C TRP A 361 2.32 -3.78 -0.96
N SER A 362 1.69 -4.93 -1.09
CA SER A 362 1.19 -5.77 -0.01
C SER A 362 1.34 -7.25 -0.34
N CYS A 363 1.40 -8.09 0.68
CA CYS A 363 1.30 -9.54 0.55
C CYS A 363 -0.03 -10.04 1.13
N ASN A 364 -0.64 -10.98 0.45
CA ASN A 364 -1.84 -11.65 0.93
C ASN A 364 -1.43 -12.88 1.71
N SER A 365 -1.59 -12.87 3.04
CA SER A 365 -1.25 -13.97 3.95
C SER A 365 -2.44 -14.77 4.46
N GLY A 366 -2.26 -16.08 4.58
CA GLY A 366 -3.22 -16.98 5.23
C GLY A 366 -4.29 -17.61 4.31
N PRO A 367 -5.08 -18.57 4.84
CA PRO A 367 -5.88 -19.47 4.02
C PRO A 367 -7.17 -18.82 3.50
N LEU A 368 -7.41 -18.98 2.20
CA LEU A 368 -8.63 -18.66 1.44
C LEU A 368 -9.77 -19.64 1.78
N SER A 369 -10.21 -19.72 3.04
CA SER A 369 -11.42 -20.49 3.35
C SER A 369 -12.64 -19.80 2.73
N ALA A 370 -13.75 -20.53 2.56
CA ALA A 370 -14.99 -19.92 2.07
C ALA A 370 -15.61 -18.90 3.05
N TYR A 371 -15.04 -18.78 4.27
CA TYR A 371 -15.59 -18.04 5.41
C TYR A 371 -14.64 -17.00 6.01
N SER A 372 -13.41 -16.92 5.49
CA SER A 372 -12.34 -16.07 6.00
C SER A 372 -11.64 -15.40 4.83
N ASP A 373 -11.51 -14.09 4.88
CA ASP A 373 -10.71 -13.35 3.90
C ASP A 373 -9.21 -13.62 4.09
N VAL A 374 -8.47 -13.35 3.02
CA VAL A 374 -7.01 -13.32 3.11
C VAL A 374 -6.60 -12.04 3.83
N ARG A 375 -5.61 -12.17 4.71
CA ARG A 375 -5.06 -11.02 5.41
C ARG A 375 -4.12 -10.28 4.48
N THR A 376 -4.34 -8.99 4.26
CA THR A 376 -3.40 -8.16 3.51
C THR A 376 -2.34 -7.59 4.46
N LEU A 377 -1.12 -8.11 4.36
CA LEU A 377 0.05 -7.62 5.06
C LEU A 377 0.74 -6.52 4.25
N TYR A 378 1.06 -5.43 4.93
CA TYR A 378 1.89 -4.37 4.37
C TYR A 378 3.29 -4.47 4.97
N PRO A 379 4.33 -4.09 4.22
CA PRO A 379 5.67 -4.05 4.77
C PRO A 379 5.75 -3.09 5.97
N SER A 380 6.07 -3.63 7.14
CA SER A 380 6.31 -2.85 8.37
C SER A 380 7.60 -2.01 8.35
N GLY A 381 8.34 -2.08 7.24
CA GLY A 381 9.45 -1.21 6.93
C GLY A 381 9.81 -1.31 5.46
N ASN A 382 10.25 -0.20 4.87
CA ASN A 382 10.83 -0.18 3.55
C ASN A 382 12.34 0.12 3.66
N PRO A 383 13.18 -0.80 4.15
CA PRO A 383 14.62 -0.61 4.10
C PRO A 383 15.09 -0.83 2.66
N ALA A 384 14.65 0.03 1.76
CA ALA A 384 15.43 0.38 0.59
C ALA A 384 16.81 0.77 1.14
N TYR A 385 17.86 0.02 0.78
CA TYR A 385 19.19 0.13 1.40
C TYR A 385 19.19 -0.25 2.89
N GLY A 386 18.80 -1.49 3.24
CA GLY A 386 18.73 -1.93 4.65
C GLY A 386 20.03 -1.92 5.46
N ALA A 387 21.17 -1.61 4.84
CA ALA A 387 22.41 -1.30 5.55
C ALA A 387 22.51 0.16 6.01
N THR A 388 21.64 1.06 5.54
CA THR A 388 21.64 2.50 5.86
C THR A 388 20.60 2.82 6.91
N ARG A 389 20.75 3.98 7.56
CA ARG A 389 19.75 4.47 8.51
C ARG A 389 18.39 4.61 7.80
N PRO A 390 17.28 4.14 8.41
CA PRO A 390 15.94 4.38 7.86
C PRO A 390 15.64 5.88 7.81
N LEU A 391 14.75 6.29 6.90
CA LEU A 391 14.21 7.64 6.94
C LEU A 391 13.36 7.80 8.20
N PRO A 392 13.30 9.01 8.79
CA PRO A 392 12.35 9.27 9.85
C PRO A 392 10.92 9.14 9.32
N GLY A 393 10.05 8.56 10.14
CA GLY A 393 8.65 8.35 9.80
C GLY A 393 8.41 7.21 8.80
N MET A 394 7.29 7.29 8.08
CA MET A 394 6.87 6.27 7.12
C MET A 394 6.23 6.90 5.88
N PRO A 395 6.23 6.22 4.72
CA PRO A 395 5.52 6.70 3.55
C PRO A 395 4.03 6.91 3.84
N LEU A 396 3.47 8.05 3.45
CA LEU A 396 2.07 8.41 3.70
C LEU A 396 1.08 7.35 3.18
N TRP A 397 1.38 6.75 2.03
CA TRP A 397 0.52 5.70 1.44
C TRP A 397 0.33 4.49 2.35
N GLN A 398 1.27 4.21 3.28
CA GLN A 398 1.14 3.12 4.24
C GLN A 398 0.02 3.36 5.26
N ARG A 399 -0.50 4.59 5.37
CA ARG A 399 -1.71 4.90 6.14
C ARG A 399 -2.94 4.97 5.24
N LEU A 400 -2.76 5.42 4.00
CA LEU A 400 -3.79 5.50 2.97
C LEU A 400 -4.01 4.16 2.23
N GLN A 401 -3.74 3.01 2.86
CA GLN A 401 -3.77 1.70 2.17
C GLN A 401 -5.13 1.31 1.58
N ASP A 402 -6.19 2.05 1.90
CA ASP A 402 -7.45 1.88 1.23
C ASP A 402 -7.36 2.38 -0.22
N PRO A 403 -7.72 1.56 -1.22
CA PRO A 403 -7.74 1.99 -2.61
C PRO A 403 -8.58 3.26 -2.84
N LEU A 404 -9.66 3.48 -2.07
CA LEU A 404 -10.50 4.67 -2.21
C LEU A 404 -9.72 5.93 -1.83
N TYR A 405 -9.07 5.95 -0.67
CA TYR A 405 -8.29 7.11 -0.23
C TYR A 405 -7.05 7.27 -1.10
N LEU A 406 -6.33 6.17 -1.35
CA LEU A 406 -5.13 6.19 -2.16
C LEU A 406 -5.41 6.81 -3.54
N ASN A 407 -6.44 6.34 -4.24
CA ASN A 407 -6.81 6.88 -5.54
C ASN A 407 -7.21 8.35 -5.44
N THR A 408 -7.97 8.73 -4.41
CA THR A 408 -8.35 10.14 -4.17
C THR A 408 -7.13 11.05 -4.05
N TYR A 409 -6.10 10.62 -3.31
CA TYR A 409 -4.87 11.40 -3.16
C TYR A 409 -3.96 11.33 -4.39
N VAL A 410 -3.95 10.21 -5.12
CA VAL A 410 -3.27 10.10 -6.42
C VAL A 410 -3.88 11.05 -7.44
N ASP A 411 -5.21 11.17 -7.50
CA ASP A 411 -5.91 12.07 -8.42
C ASP A 411 -5.64 13.54 -8.07
N ARG A 412 -5.57 13.87 -6.77
CA ARG A 412 -5.37 15.25 -6.28
C ARG A 412 -3.92 15.72 -6.31
N LEU A 413 -3.00 14.90 -5.82
CA LEU A 413 -1.59 15.25 -5.65
C LEU A 413 -0.71 14.75 -6.81
N GLY A 414 -1.19 13.76 -7.56
CA GLY A 414 -0.38 13.01 -8.50
C GLY A 414 0.50 11.96 -7.81
N ALA A 415 0.77 10.86 -8.53
CA ALA A 415 1.55 9.75 -7.98
C ALA A 415 2.95 10.15 -7.51
N ASN A 416 3.61 11.07 -8.24
CA ASN A 416 4.97 11.53 -7.92
C ASN A 416 5.07 12.28 -6.60
N ILE A 417 4.11 13.17 -6.30
CA ILE A 417 4.11 13.92 -5.04
C ILE A 417 3.77 12.97 -3.90
N LEU A 418 2.70 12.18 -4.04
CA LEU A 418 2.26 11.25 -3.00
C LEU A 418 3.34 10.22 -2.63
N ALA A 419 4.14 9.76 -3.60
CA ALA A 419 5.23 8.82 -3.35
C ALA A 419 6.38 9.40 -2.53
N ARG A 420 6.47 10.74 -2.42
CA ARG A 420 7.47 11.47 -1.64
C ARG A 420 6.93 11.95 -0.30
N MET A 421 5.63 11.81 -0.03
CA MET A 421 5.05 12.24 1.23
C MET A 421 5.33 11.21 2.32
N TYR A 422 5.90 11.68 3.42
CA TYR A 422 6.19 10.91 4.61
C TYR A 422 5.43 11.48 5.80
N LEU A 423 4.89 10.60 6.64
CA LEU A 423 4.34 10.92 7.94
C LEU A 423 5.43 10.71 9.00
N LEU A 424 5.84 11.79 9.65
CA LEU A 424 6.81 11.77 10.74
C LEU A 424 6.15 11.30 12.05
N GLU A 425 6.98 10.95 13.04
CA GLU A 425 6.50 10.46 14.35
C GLU A 425 5.68 11.50 15.14
N ASP A 426 5.86 12.79 14.84
CA ASP A 426 5.15 13.91 15.45
C ASP A 426 3.89 14.32 14.67
N ASP A 427 3.35 13.41 13.85
CA ASP A 427 2.18 13.63 13.00
C ASP A 427 2.34 14.79 12.00
N ARG A 428 3.56 15.12 11.56
CA ARG A 428 3.78 16.06 10.47
C ARG A 428 3.98 15.35 9.14
N LEU A 429 3.50 15.99 8.08
CA LEU A 429 3.80 15.57 6.72
C LEU A 429 5.10 16.24 6.25
N HIS A 430 5.94 15.45 5.61
CA HIS A 430 7.20 15.88 5.01
C HIS A 430 7.28 15.38 3.58
N GLU A 431 7.56 16.29 2.63
CA GLU A 431 7.88 15.89 1.25
C GLU A 431 9.38 15.65 1.13
N VAL A 432 9.75 14.41 0.79
CA VAL A 432 11.13 14.00 0.53
C VAL A 432 11.76 14.90 -0.55
N GLY A 433 12.91 15.47 -0.22
CA GLY A 433 13.68 16.37 -1.07
C GLY A 433 13.41 17.86 -0.87
N SER A 434 12.47 18.24 0.01
CA SER A 434 12.07 19.64 0.20
C SER A 434 13.08 20.47 1.02
N GLN A 435 13.91 19.83 1.84
CA GLN A 435 14.83 20.46 2.81
C GLN A 435 16.24 19.87 2.75
N MET A 436 16.72 19.55 1.55
CA MET A 436 18.05 18.98 1.35
C MET A 436 19.18 20.00 1.55
N THR A 437 20.14 19.66 2.41
CA THR A 437 21.38 20.42 2.59
C THR A 437 22.55 19.70 1.93
N PHE A 438 23.31 20.42 1.11
CA PHE A 438 24.47 19.88 0.37
C PHE A 438 25.76 20.34 1.02
N SER A 439 26.63 19.40 1.35
CA SER A 439 27.92 19.64 1.98
C SER A 439 29.04 19.03 1.14
N PHE A 440 30.17 19.73 1.05
CA PHE A 440 31.35 19.31 0.31
C PHE A 440 32.58 19.55 1.16
N VAL A 441 33.10 18.49 1.78
CA VAL A 441 34.17 18.60 2.78
C VAL A 441 35.23 17.51 2.59
N PRO A 442 36.49 17.76 2.99
CA PRO A 442 37.49 16.70 3.13
C PRO A 442 37.04 15.65 4.16
N PRO A 443 37.54 14.40 4.08
CA PRO A 443 37.16 13.32 5.01
C PRO A 443 37.37 13.68 6.48
N ALA A 444 38.45 14.40 6.81
CA ALA A 444 38.78 14.83 8.17
C ALA A 444 37.79 15.84 8.79
N GLN A 445 36.92 16.43 7.98
CA GLN A 445 35.91 17.41 8.39
C GLN A 445 34.49 16.81 8.38
N LEU A 446 34.35 15.53 8.09
CA LEU A 446 33.04 14.86 8.19
C LEU A 446 32.58 14.82 9.65
N PRO A 447 31.29 15.04 9.93
CA PRO A 447 30.78 14.83 11.28
C PRO A 447 30.92 13.36 11.70
N PRO A 448 30.95 13.08 13.02
CA PRO A 448 31.11 11.71 13.53
C PRO A 448 30.05 10.76 12.96
N GLY A 449 30.50 9.60 12.45
CA GLY A 449 29.64 8.57 11.88
C GLY A 449 29.20 8.79 10.42
N HIS A 450 29.37 9.99 9.84
CA HIS A 450 28.98 10.25 8.44
C HIS A 450 29.79 9.41 7.45
N LEU A 451 31.08 9.22 7.70
CA LEU A 451 31.92 8.36 6.85
C LEU A 451 31.39 6.92 6.83
N ASP A 452 31.00 6.38 7.99
CA ASP A 452 30.48 5.02 8.12
C ASP A 452 29.15 4.88 7.36
N GLU A 453 28.27 5.87 7.47
CA GLU A 453 27.01 5.89 6.73
C GLU A 453 27.24 5.98 5.22
N ILE A 454 28.18 6.82 4.76
CA ILE A 454 28.53 6.93 3.34
C ILE A 454 29.10 5.60 2.82
N VAL A 455 29.97 4.93 3.58
CA VAL A 455 30.48 3.58 3.23
C VAL A 455 29.30 2.61 3.04
N ARG A 456 28.37 2.55 4.00
CA ARG A 456 27.18 1.69 3.93
C ARG A 456 26.31 2.01 2.72
N MET A 457 26.11 3.29 2.41
CA MET A 457 25.37 3.72 1.21
C MET A 457 26.05 3.31 -0.10
N VAL A 458 27.38 3.36 -0.16
CA VAL A 458 28.15 2.97 -1.34
C VAL A 458 28.11 1.46 -1.54
N GLU A 459 28.28 0.70 -0.47
CA GLU A 459 28.20 -0.77 -0.48
C GLU A 459 26.81 -1.28 -0.83
N ALA A 460 25.76 -0.67 -0.27
CA ALA A 460 24.37 -0.99 -0.58
C ALA A 460 23.99 -0.71 -2.04
N GLY A 461 24.75 0.13 -2.75
CA GLY A 461 24.61 0.32 -4.20
C GLY A 461 25.09 -0.87 -5.04
N GLY A 462 25.81 -1.84 -4.44
CA GLY A 462 26.18 -3.13 -5.04
C GLY A 462 27.13 -3.08 -6.24
N SER A 463 27.57 -1.89 -6.66
CA SER A 463 28.33 -1.69 -7.90
C SER A 463 29.85 -1.66 -7.71
N VAL A 464 30.33 -1.77 -6.45
CA VAL A 464 31.75 -1.63 -6.11
C VAL A 464 32.19 -2.71 -5.14
N GLN A 465 33.48 -3.04 -5.17
CA GLN A 465 34.08 -4.00 -4.25
C GLN A 465 34.21 -3.39 -2.85
N PRO A 466 33.53 -3.92 -1.82
CA PRO A 466 33.46 -3.30 -0.49
C PRO A 466 34.83 -3.07 0.15
N GLN A 467 35.80 -3.98 -0.06
CA GLN A 467 37.09 -3.97 0.64
C GLN A 467 37.93 -2.69 0.45
N TRP A 468 37.68 -1.90 -0.59
CA TRP A 468 38.44 -0.68 -0.90
C TRP A 468 37.65 0.60 -0.64
N VAL A 469 36.34 0.51 -0.34
CA VAL A 469 35.45 1.67 -0.24
C VAL A 469 35.90 2.60 0.88
N ARG A 470 36.04 2.09 2.11
CA ARG A 470 36.50 2.87 3.26
C ARG A 470 37.87 3.49 3.03
N HIS A 471 38.86 2.67 2.63
CA HIS A 471 40.23 3.14 2.39
C HIS A 471 40.29 4.31 1.41
N ASN A 472 39.51 4.23 0.32
CA ASN A 472 39.49 5.26 -0.70
C ASN A 472 38.74 6.53 -0.24
N LEU A 473 37.69 6.39 0.57
CA LEU A 473 36.94 7.52 1.12
C LEU A 473 37.72 8.27 2.19
N GLU A 474 38.44 7.59 3.08
CA GLU A 474 39.32 8.22 4.09
C GLU A 474 40.42 9.09 3.47
N ARG A 475 40.81 8.76 2.24
CA ARG A 475 41.84 9.45 1.46
C ARG A 475 41.26 10.30 0.33
N ALA A 476 39.94 10.49 0.28
CA ALA A 476 39.33 11.29 -0.75
C ALA A 476 39.79 12.75 -0.66
N PHE A 477 39.94 13.39 -1.82
CA PHE A 477 40.19 14.83 -1.89
C PHE A 477 38.99 15.60 -1.32
N LEU A 478 37.78 15.20 -1.75
CA LEU A 478 36.54 15.84 -1.34
C LEU A 478 35.40 14.83 -1.33
N ILE A 479 34.57 14.87 -0.30
CA ILE A 479 33.34 14.11 -0.20
C ILE A 479 32.17 15.08 -0.26
N GLY A 480 31.31 14.87 -1.25
CA GLY A 480 30.01 15.53 -1.35
C GLY A 480 28.96 14.64 -0.72
N TYR A 481 28.17 15.17 0.20
CA TYR A 481 27.01 14.46 0.76
C TYR A 481 25.81 15.39 0.86
N VAL A 482 24.63 14.78 0.89
CA VAL A 482 23.35 15.47 1.04
C VAL A 482 22.66 14.92 2.27
N GLU A 483 22.19 15.81 3.12
CA GLU A 483 21.46 15.47 4.33
C GLU A 483 20.04 16.06 4.28
N GLU A 484 19.08 15.29 4.74
CA GLU A 484 17.71 15.75 5.03
C GLU A 484 17.23 15.03 6.30
N ASN A 485 16.64 15.78 7.23
CA ASN A 485 16.17 15.29 8.54
C ASN A 485 17.21 14.42 9.30
N GLY A 486 18.48 14.82 9.28
CA GLY A 486 19.56 14.13 10.00
C GLY A 486 19.97 12.77 9.40
N VAL A 487 19.59 12.49 8.16
CA VAL A 487 19.97 11.28 7.41
C VAL A 487 20.69 11.66 6.12
N ILE A 488 21.76 10.95 5.79
CA ILE A 488 22.45 11.13 4.50
C ILE A 488 21.63 10.48 3.40
N VAL A 489 21.20 11.27 2.42
CA VAL A 489 20.28 10.85 1.36
C VAL A 489 20.95 10.67 -0.01
N GLY A 490 22.15 11.23 -0.14
CA GLY A 490 23.02 10.98 -1.28
C GLY A 490 24.47 11.32 -0.96
N ASN A 491 25.39 10.71 -1.70
CA ASN A 491 26.80 11.03 -1.62
C ASN A 491 27.51 10.84 -2.98
N SER A 492 28.67 11.46 -3.11
CA SER A 492 29.62 11.28 -4.20
C SER A 492 31.01 11.73 -3.72
N SER A 493 32.08 11.32 -4.39
CA SER A 493 33.44 11.64 -3.96
C SER A 493 34.36 11.95 -5.11
N LEU A 494 35.33 12.83 -4.86
CA LEU A 494 36.55 13.01 -5.64
C LEU A 494 37.69 12.35 -4.88
N LYS A 495 38.29 11.32 -5.48
CA LYS A 495 39.28 10.47 -4.82
C LYS A 495 40.63 10.60 -5.50
N HIS A 496 41.68 10.43 -4.70
CA HIS A 496 43.00 10.14 -5.23
C HIS A 496 43.06 8.67 -5.64
N PRO A 497 43.06 8.36 -6.94
CA PRO A 497 43.10 6.96 -7.37
C PRO A 497 44.45 6.36 -7.00
N ARG A 498 44.48 5.07 -6.65
CA ARG A 498 45.73 4.38 -6.30
C ARG A 498 46.67 4.36 -7.51
N LYS A 499 47.97 4.48 -7.28
CA LYS A 499 48.97 4.59 -8.37
C LYS A 499 48.89 3.41 -9.35
N GLU A 500 48.76 2.20 -8.83
CA GLU A 500 48.66 0.96 -9.61
C GLU A 500 47.39 0.94 -10.46
N TYR A 501 46.29 1.49 -9.92
CA TYR A 501 45.02 1.60 -10.63
C TYR A 501 45.11 2.62 -11.77
N ILE A 502 45.68 3.80 -11.51
CA ILE A 502 45.88 4.83 -12.55
C ILE A 502 46.76 4.28 -13.67
N GLN A 503 47.87 3.63 -13.34
CA GLN A 503 48.79 3.06 -14.33
C GLN A 503 48.08 2.04 -15.23
N ALA A 504 47.29 1.14 -14.64
CA ALA A 504 46.53 0.15 -15.40
C ALA A 504 45.49 0.80 -16.33
N VAL A 505 44.71 1.77 -15.84
CA VAL A 505 43.71 2.48 -16.66
C VAL A 505 44.40 3.31 -17.74
N SER A 506 45.52 3.97 -17.43
CA SER A 506 46.28 4.78 -18.39
C SER A 506 46.84 3.91 -19.52
N ALA A 507 47.39 2.74 -19.20
CA ALA A 507 47.89 1.78 -20.18
C ALA A 507 46.78 1.23 -21.08
N GLN A 508 45.59 0.96 -20.52
CA GLN A 508 44.45 0.42 -21.28
C GLN A 508 43.73 1.48 -22.13
N SER A 509 43.65 2.72 -21.65
CA SER A 509 42.91 3.81 -22.32
C SER A 509 43.78 4.69 -23.21
N GLY A 510 45.11 4.66 -23.06
CA GLY A 510 46.03 5.55 -23.75
C GLY A 510 46.04 7.00 -23.23
N LEU A 511 45.43 7.27 -22.07
CA LEU A 511 45.36 8.60 -21.46
C LEU A 511 46.29 8.70 -20.24
N ASP A 512 47.00 9.82 -20.07
CA ASP A 512 47.70 10.10 -18.82
C ASP A 512 46.72 10.69 -17.78
N LEU A 513 46.42 9.89 -16.75
CA LEU A 513 45.51 10.25 -15.66
C LEU A 513 46.23 10.52 -14.33
N SER A 514 47.56 10.63 -14.33
CA SER A 514 48.40 10.73 -13.11
C SER A 514 48.06 11.89 -12.18
N ASN A 515 47.57 13.01 -12.72
CA ASN A 515 47.21 14.22 -11.98
C ASN A 515 45.70 14.46 -11.85
N TYR A 516 44.88 13.47 -12.20
CA TYR A 516 43.44 13.59 -12.15
C TYR A 516 42.87 13.06 -10.82
N LEU A 517 41.74 13.64 -10.41
CA LEU A 517 40.87 13.06 -9.39
C LEU A 517 39.86 12.11 -10.05
N GLU A 518 39.68 10.94 -9.45
CA GLU A 518 38.62 10.01 -9.87
C GLU A 518 37.33 10.39 -9.15
N ARG A 519 36.31 10.75 -9.92
CA ARG A 519 34.94 10.90 -9.44
C ARG A 519 34.26 9.54 -9.41
N GLY A 520 33.76 9.16 -8.24
CA GLY A 520 33.14 7.85 -8.05
C GLY A 520 32.30 7.77 -6.78
N TYR A 521 31.83 6.56 -6.48
CA TYR A 521 31.00 6.26 -5.31
C TYR A 521 29.77 7.16 -5.21
N THR A 522 29.11 7.41 -6.34
CA THR A 522 27.87 8.18 -6.33
C THR A 522 26.71 7.26 -5.97
N SER A 523 26.12 7.48 -4.80
CA SER A 523 24.97 6.74 -4.29
C SER A 523 23.87 7.71 -3.89
N VAL A 524 22.64 7.42 -4.28
CA VAL A 524 21.45 8.19 -3.89
C VAL A 524 20.39 7.21 -3.41
N ARG A 525 19.81 7.47 -2.24
CA ARG A 525 18.72 6.67 -1.68
C ARG A 525 17.56 6.59 -2.69
N PRO A 526 16.88 5.44 -2.85
CA PRO A 526 15.88 5.27 -3.90
C PRO A 526 14.75 6.30 -3.90
N GLU A 527 14.34 6.75 -2.73
CA GLU A 527 13.31 7.76 -2.49
C GLU A 527 13.70 9.14 -3.04
N TYR A 528 15.00 9.41 -3.18
CA TYR A 528 15.57 10.68 -3.64
C TYR A 528 15.99 10.65 -5.11
N ARG A 529 15.81 9.51 -5.79
CA ARG A 529 16.15 9.38 -7.21
C ARG A 529 15.21 10.25 -8.04
N SER A 530 15.73 10.74 -9.16
CA SER A 530 15.05 11.70 -10.04
C SER A 530 14.79 13.09 -9.44
N LEU A 531 15.26 13.38 -8.21
CA LEU A 531 15.21 14.74 -7.62
C LEU A 531 16.45 15.60 -7.96
N GLY A 532 17.31 15.13 -8.86
CA GLY A 532 18.53 15.84 -9.24
C GLY A 532 19.66 15.81 -8.21
N VAL A 533 19.52 15.04 -7.12
CA VAL A 533 20.54 14.91 -6.04
C VAL A 533 21.90 14.53 -6.60
N GLY A 534 21.97 13.45 -7.39
CA GLY A 534 23.22 13.00 -8.01
C GLY A 534 23.84 14.09 -8.88
N ALA A 535 23.06 14.74 -9.75
CA ALA A 535 23.57 15.80 -10.63
C ALA A 535 24.12 16.99 -9.83
N ARG A 536 23.40 17.45 -8.79
CA ARG A 536 23.87 18.55 -7.92
C ARG A 536 25.15 18.19 -7.16
N LEU A 537 25.29 16.94 -6.71
CA LEU A 537 26.53 16.45 -6.11
C LEU A 537 27.69 16.48 -7.10
N LEU A 538 27.52 15.95 -8.32
CA LEU A 538 28.58 15.94 -9.33
C LEU A 538 28.99 17.36 -9.74
N ALA A 539 28.01 18.25 -9.96
CA ALA A 539 28.28 19.65 -10.29
C ALA A 539 29.02 20.36 -9.15
N GLY A 540 28.58 20.19 -7.90
CA GLY A 540 29.20 20.81 -6.74
C GLY A 540 30.61 20.33 -6.46
N LEU A 541 30.89 19.04 -6.70
CA LEU A 541 32.25 18.48 -6.66
C LEU A 541 33.12 19.05 -7.78
N THR A 542 32.59 19.12 -9.01
CA THR A 542 33.33 19.63 -10.17
C THR A 542 33.78 21.07 -9.96
N GLN A 543 32.86 21.94 -9.51
CA GLN A 543 33.16 23.33 -9.16
C GLN A 543 34.25 23.47 -8.08
N ARG A 544 34.39 22.47 -7.21
CA ARG A 544 35.31 22.46 -6.06
C ARG A 544 36.57 21.62 -6.27
N ALA A 545 36.79 21.10 -7.47
CA ALA A 545 38.00 20.33 -7.78
C ALA A 545 39.28 21.20 -7.80
N GLY A 546 39.12 22.53 -7.80
CA GLY A 546 40.24 23.47 -7.79
C GLY A 546 41.08 23.33 -9.07
N GLY A 547 42.40 23.18 -8.91
CA GLY A 547 43.32 22.99 -10.04
C GLY A 547 43.39 21.56 -10.57
N HIS A 548 42.59 20.62 -10.06
CA HIS A 548 42.60 19.24 -10.50
C HIS A 548 41.63 18.99 -11.66
N LYS A 549 42.09 18.26 -12.68
CA LYS A 549 41.20 17.65 -13.67
C LYS A 549 40.48 16.44 -13.06
N ILE A 550 39.29 16.11 -13.56
CA ILE A 550 38.44 15.04 -13.05
C ILE A 550 38.17 14.02 -14.15
N PHE A 551 38.17 12.74 -13.80
CA PHE A 551 37.66 11.68 -14.67
C PHE A 551 36.68 10.76 -13.94
N SER A 552 35.92 9.98 -14.69
CA SER A 552 35.07 8.90 -14.18
C SER A 552 35.25 7.67 -15.05
N ILE A 553 35.19 6.49 -14.45
CA ILE A 553 35.17 5.22 -15.17
C ILE A 553 33.75 4.67 -15.11
N ILE A 554 33.12 4.48 -16.28
CA ILE A 554 31.72 4.06 -16.38
C ILE A 554 31.65 2.87 -17.34
N ALA A 555 30.99 1.79 -16.93
CA ALA A 555 30.76 0.63 -17.79
C ALA A 555 29.77 0.97 -18.92
N GLU A 556 29.97 0.40 -20.11
CA GLU A 556 29.12 0.67 -21.28
C GLU A 556 27.69 0.15 -21.11
N ASP A 557 27.48 -0.87 -20.27
CA ASP A 557 26.16 -1.40 -19.93
C ASP A 557 25.44 -0.58 -18.83
N ASN A 558 26.15 0.35 -18.16
CA ASN A 558 25.57 1.19 -17.11
C ASN A 558 24.95 2.47 -17.68
N VAL A 559 23.87 2.28 -18.45
CA VAL A 559 23.13 3.35 -19.15
C VAL A 559 22.66 4.46 -18.20
N ALA A 560 22.29 4.12 -16.96
CA ALA A 560 21.84 5.10 -15.97
C ALA A 560 22.96 6.09 -15.59
N THR A 561 24.17 5.58 -15.34
CA THR A 561 25.32 6.41 -14.97
C THR A 561 25.80 7.25 -16.15
N GLN A 562 25.76 6.71 -17.37
CA GLN A 562 26.07 7.47 -18.59
C GLN A 562 25.09 8.63 -18.79
N LYS A 563 23.77 8.39 -18.66
CA LYS A 563 22.76 9.47 -18.72
C LYS A 563 23.02 10.56 -17.68
N MET A 564 23.45 10.18 -16.48
CA MET A 564 23.84 11.14 -15.44
C MET A 564 25.10 11.92 -15.82
N ALA A 565 26.12 11.27 -16.38
CA ALA A 565 27.35 11.91 -16.84
C ALA A 565 27.07 12.94 -17.96
N ILE A 566 26.29 12.56 -18.97
CA ILE A 566 25.89 13.44 -20.08
C ILE A 566 25.13 14.67 -19.56
N ARG A 567 24.19 14.49 -18.64
CA ARG A 567 23.45 15.61 -18.00
C ARG A 567 24.36 16.58 -17.24
N ASN A 568 25.53 16.11 -16.79
CA ASN A 568 26.55 16.92 -16.13
C ASN A 568 27.68 17.32 -17.09
N ARG A 569 27.37 17.45 -18.39
CA ARG A 569 28.33 17.87 -19.44
C ARG A 569 29.65 17.10 -19.35
N THR A 570 29.57 15.80 -19.09
CA THR A 570 30.72 14.90 -19.08
C THR A 570 30.59 14.00 -20.30
N ARG A 571 31.65 13.85 -21.10
CA ARG A 571 31.65 13.04 -22.33
C ARG A 571 32.67 11.91 -22.27
N PRO A 572 32.43 10.78 -22.98
CA PRO A 572 33.43 9.73 -23.08
C PRO A 572 34.58 10.21 -23.97
N VAL A 573 35.81 9.97 -23.55
CA VAL A 573 37.03 10.36 -24.27
C VAL A 573 37.88 9.17 -24.71
N ALA A 574 37.70 8.01 -24.07
CA ALA A 574 38.35 6.76 -24.43
C ALA A 574 37.52 5.57 -23.95
N THR A 575 37.67 4.41 -24.60
CA THR A 575 37.03 3.14 -24.23
C THR A 575 38.08 2.05 -24.13
N PHE A 576 37.93 1.14 -23.19
CA PHE A 576 38.83 0.00 -23.02
C PHE A 576 38.09 -1.20 -22.43
N TYR A 577 38.59 -2.40 -22.69
CA TYR A 577 38.05 -3.62 -22.08
C TYR A 577 38.75 -3.89 -20.75
N SER A 578 37.98 -4.04 -19.67
CA SER A 578 38.49 -4.34 -18.34
C SER A 578 38.35 -5.83 -18.04
N GLU A 579 39.45 -6.58 -18.11
CA GLU A 579 39.47 -8.02 -17.77
C GLU A 579 38.93 -8.31 -16.38
N ARG A 580 39.24 -7.43 -15.41
CA ARG A 580 38.79 -7.56 -14.02
C ARG A 580 37.27 -7.53 -13.87
N SER A 581 36.59 -6.74 -14.69
CA SER A 581 35.12 -6.62 -14.64
C SER A 581 34.42 -7.45 -15.71
N GLY A 582 35.16 -7.94 -16.71
CA GLY A 582 34.60 -8.61 -17.89
C GLY A 582 33.73 -7.68 -18.74
N LYS A 583 34.01 -6.37 -18.74
CA LYS A 583 33.15 -5.34 -19.36
C LYS A 583 33.98 -4.31 -20.13
N THR A 584 33.35 -3.75 -21.16
CA THR A 584 33.82 -2.51 -21.78
C THR A 584 33.52 -1.33 -20.86
N MET A 585 34.56 -0.54 -20.61
CA MET A 585 34.54 0.64 -19.77
C MET A 585 34.89 1.86 -20.62
N SER A 586 34.38 3.02 -20.27
CA SER A 586 34.81 4.29 -20.87
C SER A 586 35.35 5.23 -19.81
N VAL A 587 36.34 6.03 -20.21
CA VAL A 587 36.85 7.17 -19.44
C VAL A 587 36.02 8.39 -19.83
N TRP A 588 35.44 9.05 -18.83
CA TRP A 588 34.58 10.21 -18.99
C TRP A 588 35.20 11.43 -18.31
N ILE A 589 35.25 12.57 -19.00
CA ILE A 589 35.83 13.83 -18.50
C ILE A 589 34.82 14.98 -18.66
N PRO A 590 34.66 15.88 -17.67
CA PRO A 590 33.85 17.09 -17.82
C PRO A 590 34.31 17.91 -19.04
N GLU A 591 33.37 18.38 -19.86
CA GLU A 591 33.64 19.10 -21.11
C GLU A 591 34.50 20.34 -20.90
N GLU A 592 34.30 21.06 -19.78
CA GLU A 592 35.09 22.24 -19.42
C GLU A 592 36.55 21.94 -19.03
N MET A 593 36.86 20.67 -18.75
CA MET A 593 38.24 20.18 -18.53
C MET A 593 38.85 19.59 -19.82
N LEU A 594 38.05 19.64 -20.89
CA LEU A 594 38.39 19.64 -22.30
C LEU A 594 39.58 20.54 -22.64
N GLU A 595 40.70 20.07 -23.20
CA GLU A 595 41.52 21.02 -23.96
C GLU A 595 40.73 21.37 -25.23
N ASP A 596 40.49 22.67 -25.47
CA ASP A 596 39.91 23.15 -26.72
C ASP A 596 40.82 22.67 -27.86
N LYS A 597 40.28 21.81 -28.71
CA LYS A 597 40.99 21.31 -29.89
C LYS A 597 41.02 22.35 -30.99
#